data_AF-A0A5B7Y2Q9-F1
#
_entry.id   AF-A0A5B7Y2Q9-F1
#
_cell.length_a   1.000
_cell.length_b   1.000
_cell.length_c   1.000
_cell.angle_alpha   90.00
_cell.angle_beta   90.00
_cell.angle_gamma   90.00
#
_symmetry.space_group_name_H-M   'P 1'
#
loop_
_entity.id
_entity.type
_entity.pdbx_description
1 polymer ?
#
loop_
_entity_poly.entity_id
_entity_poly.type
_entity_poly.pdbx_seq_one_letter_code
_entity_poly.pdbx_strand_id
1 'polypeptide(L)'
;MRDKFMENQEQQASAADVLTQAIASKLDYLSTLQAAVQHNDDRKVYELLDEGRYYQEVKKTRSPRAVNHLAELVDNIHPQISHYLSDNLIDYLGHIYPFFYYEEYTTGLFHIYFGNWWDRRLFGDLDVINVQFQLDETEYQKLRDSFALEAQNQRLNTAKIESISAQSEELQQLVNAQTQRDNQKAELREQLKENSSKSSMPWDSGKLKEERQAIIDQLTKLADEDERALNAHKTIKENDDRILVLSKEDTILNYEKQSIRDAFDDFEHFEAHNASLYADYINSLIGKSEVTIDD
;
A
#
# COMPACT_ATOMS: atom_id res chain seq x y z
N MET A 1 14.55 69.12 7.02
CA MET A 1 15.61 68.23 6.50
C MET A 1 16.31 67.46 7.62
N ARG A 2 16.70 68.08 8.75
CA ARG A 2 17.27 67.38 9.92
C ARG A 2 16.36 66.29 10.52
N ASP A 3 15.04 66.51 10.61
CA ASP A 3 14.12 65.50 11.17
C ASP A 3 14.03 64.21 10.34
N LYS A 4 14.07 64.33 9.00
CA LYS A 4 14.12 63.17 8.09
C LYS A 4 15.42 62.36 8.16
N PHE A 5 16.52 62.96 8.64
CA PHE A 5 17.80 62.25 8.81
C PHE A 5 17.89 61.55 10.17
N MET A 6 17.31 62.13 11.23
CA MET A 6 17.19 61.48 12.55
C MET A 6 16.22 60.30 12.52
N GLU A 7 15.06 60.44 11.86
CA GLU A 7 14.05 59.38 11.73
C GLU A 7 14.58 58.17 10.92
N ASN A 8 15.43 58.42 9.92
CA ASN A 8 16.09 57.37 9.13
C ASN A 8 17.21 56.67 9.92
N GLN A 9 17.93 57.39 10.80
CA GLN A 9 18.96 56.80 11.66
C GLN A 9 18.37 55.98 12.81
N GLU A 10 17.26 56.41 13.42
CA GLU A 10 16.52 55.64 14.42
C GLU A 10 15.85 54.40 13.79
N GLN A 11 15.31 54.51 12.58
CA GLN A 11 14.79 53.36 11.82
C GLN A 11 15.90 52.37 11.40
N GLN A 12 17.08 52.85 11.01
CA GLN A 12 18.23 52.00 10.70
C GLN A 12 18.84 51.31 11.93
N ALA A 13 18.90 52.00 13.08
CA ALA A 13 19.33 51.39 14.34
C ALA A 13 18.35 50.29 14.78
N SER A 14 17.04 50.56 14.70
CA SER A 14 15.99 49.57 14.96
C SER A 14 16.05 48.38 14.00
N ALA A 15 16.34 48.60 12.71
CA ALA A 15 16.50 47.53 11.73
C ALA A 15 17.76 46.67 11.99
N ALA A 16 18.87 47.29 12.41
CA ALA A 16 20.11 46.58 12.75
C ALA A 16 19.92 45.71 14.00
N ASP A 17 19.19 46.20 15.00
CA ASP A 17 18.89 45.45 16.22
C ASP A 17 17.98 44.25 15.93
N VAL A 18 16.94 44.44 15.11
CA VAL A 18 16.05 43.35 14.67
C VAL A 18 16.82 42.28 13.88
N LEU A 19 17.72 42.70 12.98
CA LEU A 19 18.56 41.76 12.23
C LEU A 19 19.52 40.99 13.16
N THR A 20 20.15 41.68 14.12
CA THR A 20 21.08 41.08 15.08
C THR A 20 20.36 40.05 15.96
N GLN A 21 19.16 40.37 16.44
CA GLN A 21 18.34 39.44 17.23
C GLN A 21 17.92 38.21 16.41
N ALA A 22 17.57 38.40 15.12
CA ALA A 22 17.23 37.29 14.24
C ALA A 22 18.44 36.36 14.03
N ILE A 23 19.62 36.91 13.76
CA ILE A 23 20.86 36.12 13.61
C ILE A 23 21.19 35.37 14.89
N ALA A 24 21.13 36.06 16.05
CA ALA A 24 21.38 35.43 17.35
C ALA A 24 20.44 34.26 17.61
N SER A 25 19.15 34.40 17.28
CA SER A 25 18.17 33.32 17.44
C SER A 25 18.46 32.11 16.54
N LYS A 26 18.96 32.33 15.32
CA LYS A 26 19.38 31.24 14.41
C LYS A 26 20.63 30.52 14.94
N LEU A 27 21.62 31.26 15.43
CA LEU A 27 22.83 30.69 16.01
C LEU A 27 22.51 29.89 17.28
N ASP A 28 21.65 30.41 18.14
CA ASP A 28 21.17 29.73 19.35
C ASP A 28 20.49 28.39 19.01
N TYR A 29 19.58 28.39 18.03
CA TYR A 29 18.93 27.18 17.53
C TYR A 29 19.94 26.14 17.05
N LEU A 30 20.87 26.52 16.15
CA LEU A 30 21.86 25.59 15.61
C LEU A 30 22.81 25.08 16.69
N SER A 31 23.21 25.92 17.65
CA SER A 31 24.05 25.51 18.78
C SER A 31 23.33 24.55 19.73
N THR A 32 22.02 24.76 19.96
CA THR A 32 21.20 23.89 20.79
C THR A 32 21.00 22.53 20.11
N LEU A 33 20.75 22.52 18.80
CA LEU A 33 20.63 21.29 18.02
C LEU A 33 21.96 20.51 18.03
N GLN A 34 23.08 21.19 17.82
CA GLN A 34 24.40 20.58 17.89
C GLN A 34 24.66 19.96 19.27
N ALA A 35 24.34 20.66 20.35
CA ALA A 35 24.50 20.15 21.71
C ALA A 35 23.60 18.93 21.97
N ALA A 36 22.36 18.94 21.47
CA ALA A 36 21.45 17.81 21.59
C ALA A 36 22.01 16.55 20.90
N VAL A 37 22.51 16.69 19.67
CA VAL A 37 23.17 15.59 18.93
C VAL A 37 24.43 15.10 19.66
N GLN A 38 25.27 16.01 20.17
CA GLN A 38 26.49 15.64 20.88
C GLN A 38 26.23 14.90 22.20
N HIS A 39 25.10 15.15 22.84
CA HIS A 39 24.71 14.53 24.10
C HIS A 39 23.73 13.36 23.94
N ASN A 40 23.44 12.93 22.71
CA ASN A 40 22.43 11.92 22.39
C ASN A 40 21.03 12.22 22.97
N ASP A 41 20.65 13.50 23.04
CA ASP A 41 19.31 13.94 23.47
C ASP A 41 18.36 13.99 22.26
N ASP A 42 18.00 12.82 21.75
CA ASP A 42 17.11 12.67 20.60
C ASP A 42 15.77 13.36 20.82
N ARG A 43 15.25 13.33 22.05
CA ARG A 43 14.02 14.04 22.42
C ARG A 43 14.16 15.53 22.14
N LYS A 44 15.29 16.15 22.52
CA LYS A 44 15.52 17.56 22.24
C LYS A 44 15.68 17.83 20.75
N VAL A 45 16.28 16.91 19.99
CA VAL A 45 16.34 17.01 18.52
C VAL A 45 14.92 17.03 17.95
N TYR A 46 14.04 16.10 18.31
CA TYR A 46 12.63 16.10 17.88
C TYR A 46 11.86 17.35 18.28
N GLU A 47 12.04 17.84 19.51
CA GLU A 47 11.45 19.10 19.97
C GLU A 47 11.87 20.30 19.10
N LEU A 48 13.14 20.34 18.66
CA LEU A 48 13.66 21.43 17.83
C LEU A 48 13.15 21.36 16.39
N LEU A 49 13.03 20.15 15.83
CA LEU A 49 12.54 19.93 14.47
C LEU A 49 11.06 20.33 14.31
N ASP A 50 10.22 19.99 15.29
CA ASP A 50 8.82 20.43 15.30
C ASP A 50 8.32 20.74 16.72
N GLU A 51 8.62 21.96 17.18
CA GLU A 51 8.19 22.44 18.49
C GLU A 51 6.66 22.51 18.58
N GLY A 52 5.99 22.81 17.48
CA GLY A 52 4.53 22.91 17.43
C GLY A 52 3.89 21.56 17.77
N ARG A 53 4.27 20.53 17.02
CA ARG A 53 3.77 19.16 17.21
C ARG A 53 4.19 18.58 18.55
N TYR A 54 5.46 18.76 18.95
CA TYR A 54 5.94 18.27 20.24
C TYR A 54 5.12 18.83 21.42
N TYR A 55 4.83 20.13 21.44
CA TYR A 55 4.04 20.70 22.53
C TYR A 55 2.58 20.23 22.52
N GLN A 56 2.00 20.03 21.34
CA GLN A 56 0.62 19.57 21.19
C GLN A 56 0.45 18.09 21.53
N GLU A 57 1.32 17.23 20.99
CA GLU A 57 1.18 15.78 21.08
C GLU A 57 1.87 15.20 22.32
N VAL A 58 2.99 15.75 22.77
CA VAL A 58 3.77 15.24 23.92
C VAL A 58 3.42 16.00 25.19
N LYS A 59 3.67 17.32 25.22
CA LYS A 59 3.44 18.13 26.43
C LYS A 59 1.96 18.41 26.71
N LYS A 60 1.06 18.22 25.73
CA LYS A 60 -0.37 18.58 25.80
C LYS A 60 -0.60 20.04 26.26
N THR A 61 0.27 20.95 25.82
CA THR A 61 0.22 22.38 26.16
C THR A 61 0.34 23.24 24.90
N ARG A 62 0.06 24.54 25.03
CA ARG A 62 0.25 25.48 23.91
C ARG A 62 1.74 25.70 23.69
N SER A 63 2.17 25.61 22.43
CA SER A 63 3.55 25.96 22.07
C SER A 63 3.86 27.43 22.46
N PRO A 64 5.01 27.68 23.10
CA PRO A 64 5.41 29.04 23.48
C PRO A 64 5.78 29.90 22.27
N ARG A 65 6.06 29.30 21.09
CA ARG A 65 6.41 30.01 19.85
C ARG A 65 5.34 29.80 18.79
N ALA A 66 4.99 30.89 18.09
CA ALA A 66 3.86 30.91 17.16
C ALA A 66 4.19 30.34 15.76
N VAL A 67 5.46 30.28 15.34
CA VAL A 67 5.87 29.70 14.05
C VAL A 67 7.31 29.18 14.12
N ASN A 68 7.55 27.92 13.71
CA ASN A 68 8.84 27.22 13.83
C ASN A 68 9.75 27.39 12.59
N HIS A 69 9.90 28.61 12.07
CA HIS A 69 10.76 28.90 10.90
C HIS A 69 12.27 28.61 11.11
N LEU A 70 12.68 28.28 12.35
CA LEU A 70 14.06 27.91 12.64
C LEU A 70 14.38 26.47 12.23
N ALA A 71 13.37 25.58 12.19
CA ALA A 71 13.54 24.22 11.70
C ALA A 71 13.98 24.19 10.22
N GLU A 72 13.48 25.12 9.41
CA GLU A 72 13.84 25.27 7.99
C GLU A 72 15.35 25.49 7.76
N LEU A 73 16.11 25.91 8.79
CA LEU A 73 17.57 26.07 8.69
C LEU A 73 18.31 24.76 8.50
N VAL A 74 17.66 23.62 8.79
CA VAL A 74 18.27 22.29 8.73
C VAL A 74 17.60 21.36 7.73
N ASP A 75 16.65 21.85 6.93
CA ASP A 75 15.95 21.07 5.89
C ASP A 75 16.92 20.35 4.95
N ASN A 76 18.02 21.01 4.58
CA ASN A 76 19.03 20.47 3.68
C ASN A 76 19.90 19.37 4.33
N ILE A 77 19.83 19.19 5.65
CA ILE A 77 20.52 18.15 6.40
C ILE A 77 19.55 17.14 7.06
N HIS A 78 18.25 17.22 6.76
CA HIS A 78 17.26 16.24 7.22
C HIS A 78 17.65 14.78 6.95
N PRO A 79 18.25 14.41 5.80
CA PRO A 79 18.74 13.04 5.57
C PRO A 79 19.73 12.58 6.66
N GLN A 80 20.67 13.43 7.07
CA GLN A 80 21.66 13.10 8.09
C GLN A 80 21.03 13.06 9.49
N ILE A 81 20.11 13.98 9.79
CA ILE A 81 19.37 13.99 11.05
C ILE A 81 18.50 12.73 11.16
N SER A 82 17.80 12.37 10.09
CA SER A 82 16.99 11.16 9.99
C SER A 82 17.83 9.90 10.20
N HIS A 83 18.98 9.80 9.51
CA HIS A 83 19.92 8.69 9.73
C HIS A 83 20.38 8.61 11.20
N TYR A 84 20.79 9.73 11.79
CA TYR A 84 21.22 9.80 13.18
C TYR A 84 20.13 9.35 14.17
N LEU A 85 18.87 9.78 13.97
CA LEU A 85 17.74 9.42 14.84
C LEU A 85 17.23 8.00 14.62
N SER A 86 17.60 7.36 13.51
CA SER A 86 17.00 6.11 13.08
C SER A 86 17.32 4.94 14.00
N ASP A 87 18.52 4.86 14.58
CA ASP A 87 18.96 3.71 15.37
C ASP A 87 18.03 3.45 16.58
N ASN A 88 17.80 4.48 17.40
CA ASN A 88 16.94 4.38 18.58
C ASN A 88 15.46 4.20 18.21
N LEU A 89 15.03 4.81 17.10
CA LEU A 89 13.66 4.67 16.62
C LEU A 89 13.42 3.24 16.12
N ILE A 90 14.29 2.71 15.27
CA ILE A 90 14.18 1.37 14.70
C ILE A 90 14.29 0.31 15.82
N ASP A 91 15.14 0.51 16.82
CA ASP A 91 15.18 -0.37 18.01
C ASP A 91 13.83 -0.36 18.73
N TYR A 92 13.27 0.81 19.04
CA TYR A 92 11.93 0.92 19.64
C TYR A 92 10.86 0.24 18.77
N LEU A 93 10.85 0.53 17.47
CA LEU A 93 9.90 -0.03 16.52
C LEU A 93 10.05 -1.55 16.38
N GLY A 94 11.26 -2.09 16.46
CA GLY A 94 11.49 -3.54 16.40
C GLY A 94 10.87 -4.30 17.58
N HIS A 95 10.71 -3.63 18.73
CA HIS A 95 10.00 -4.21 19.88
C HIS A 95 8.48 -4.11 19.75
N ILE A 96 7.97 -2.99 19.23
CA ILE A 96 6.52 -2.73 19.13
C ILE A 96 5.90 -3.36 17.86
N TYR A 97 6.64 -3.37 16.76
CA TYR A 97 6.26 -3.91 15.45
C TYR A 97 7.26 -5.00 15.02
N PRO A 98 7.30 -6.16 15.68
CA PRO A 98 8.30 -7.21 15.44
C PRO A 98 8.21 -7.86 14.05
N PHE A 99 7.18 -7.51 13.29
CA PHE A 99 6.94 -7.97 11.93
C PHE A 99 7.41 -6.99 10.85
N PHE A 100 7.80 -5.77 11.22
CA PHE A 100 8.37 -4.81 10.28
C PHE A 100 9.88 -4.89 10.23
N TYR A 101 10.41 -4.83 9.01
CA TYR A 101 11.83 -4.84 8.71
C TYR A 101 12.18 -3.55 7.99
N TYR A 102 13.17 -2.84 8.52
CA TYR A 102 13.58 -1.53 8.07
C TYR A 102 14.87 -1.64 7.27
N GLU A 103 14.87 -1.13 6.04
CA GLU A 103 16.05 -1.14 5.15
C GLU A 103 16.36 0.28 4.69
N GLU A 104 17.54 0.79 5.06
CA GLU A 104 18.00 2.09 4.58
C GLU A 104 18.41 2.00 3.10
N TYR A 105 17.63 2.61 2.22
CA TYR A 105 17.91 2.60 0.77
C TYR A 105 18.63 3.88 0.31
N THR A 106 18.56 4.93 1.12
CA THR A 106 19.25 6.21 0.94
C THR A 106 19.41 6.83 2.31
N THR A 107 20.45 7.64 2.54
CA THR A 107 20.73 8.24 3.86
C THR A 107 19.46 8.85 4.47
N GLY A 108 19.04 8.32 5.61
CA GLY A 108 17.87 8.79 6.34
C GLY A 108 16.52 8.42 5.74
N LEU A 109 16.46 7.53 4.75
CA LEU A 109 15.23 7.05 4.15
C LEU A 109 15.17 5.52 4.22
N PHE A 110 14.07 5.01 4.74
CA PHE A 110 13.94 3.61 5.12
C PHE A 110 12.68 3.00 4.52
N HIS A 111 12.87 1.92 3.77
CA HIS A 111 11.77 1.07 3.33
C HIS A 111 11.31 0.21 4.50
N ILE A 112 9.99 -0.02 4.57
CA ILE A 112 9.35 -0.92 5.51
C ILE A 112 8.91 -2.15 4.74
N TYR A 113 9.42 -3.31 5.14
CA TYR A 113 8.94 -4.59 4.65
C TYR A 113 8.11 -5.30 5.71
N PHE A 114 6.99 -5.89 5.28
CA PHE A 114 6.19 -6.76 6.13
C PHE A 114 6.74 -8.19 6.07
N GLY A 115 7.26 -8.66 7.20
CA GLY A 115 7.73 -10.03 7.38
C GLY A 115 9.13 -10.33 6.87
N ASN A 116 9.66 -11.49 7.26
CA ASN A 116 11.02 -11.95 6.95
C ASN A 116 11.06 -13.10 5.92
N TRP A 117 10.08 -13.19 5.05
CA TRP A 117 10.04 -14.23 4.03
C TRP A 117 10.63 -13.74 2.70
N TRP A 118 10.96 -14.69 1.81
CA TRP A 118 11.63 -14.41 0.54
C TRP A 118 10.81 -13.52 -0.40
N ASP A 119 9.49 -13.51 -0.22
CA ASP A 119 8.51 -12.70 -0.95
C ASP A 119 7.94 -11.58 -0.05
N ARG A 120 8.79 -11.01 0.83
CA ARG A 120 8.37 -9.94 1.75
C ARG A 120 7.86 -8.74 0.97
N ARG A 121 6.75 -8.19 1.41
CA ARG A 121 6.08 -7.09 0.73
C ARG A 121 6.70 -5.76 1.18
N LEU A 122 7.07 -4.92 0.22
CA LEU A 122 7.32 -3.51 0.50
C LEU A 122 5.98 -2.89 0.92
N PHE A 123 5.89 -2.46 2.17
CA PHE A 123 4.65 -2.02 2.80
C PHE A 123 4.58 -0.51 3.02
N GLY A 124 5.68 0.20 2.75
CA GLY A 124 5.75 1.65 2.82
C GLY A 124 7.15 2.14 3.18
N ASP A 125 7.21 3.37 3.68
CA ASP A 125 8.44 4.02 4.14
C ASP A 125 8.31 4.52 5.58
N LEU A 126 9.41 4.55 6.31
CA LEU A 126 9.49 5.13 7.64
C LEU A 126 10.01 6.57 7.54
N ASP A 127 9.18 7.51 7.95
CA ASP A 127 9.57 8.89 8.17
C ASP A 127 10.10 9.02 9.61
N VAL A 128 11.42 8.96 9.75
CA VAL A 128 12.09 9.03 11.05
C VAL A 128 11.93 10.40 11.71
N ILE A 129 11.88 11.48 10.92
CA ILE A 129 11.75 12.85 11.42
C ILE A 129 10.37 13.05 12.03
N ASN A 130 9.33 12.56 11.37
CA ASN A 130 7.95 12.66 11.83
C ASN A 130 7.51 11.48 12.70
N VAL A 131 8.37 10.47 12.88
CA VAL A 131 8.08 9.22 13.60
C VAL A 131 6.75 8.63 13.11
N GLN A 132 6.68 8.42 11.81
CA GLN A 132 5.44 8.03 11.14
C GLN A 132 5.70 6.99 10.04
N PHE A 133 4.77 6.05 9.90
CA PHE A 133 4.74 5.17 8.74
C PHE A 133 3.99 5.82 7.58
N GLN A 134 4.65 5.91 6.43
CA GLN A 134 4.07 6.26 5.14
C GLN A 134 3.74 4.95 4.41
N LEU A 135 2.61 4.35 4.77
CA LEU A 135 2.21 3.03 4.27
C LEU A 135 1.72 3.11 2.82
N ASP A 136 2.01 2.07 2.02
CA ASP A 136 1.45 1.94 0.68
C ASP A 136 -0.07 1.79 0.78
N GLU A 137 -0.81 2.74 0.20
CA GLU A 137 -2.27 2.81 0.32
C GLU A 137 -2.95 1.55 -0.24
N THR A 138 -2.40 0.96 -1.31
CA THR A 138 -2.98 -0.23 -1.94
C THR A 138 -2.80 -1.44 -1.03
N GLU A 139 -1.58 -1.68 -0.56
CA GLU A 139 -1.27 -2.80 0.32
C GLU A 139 -1.94 -2.67 1.69
N TYR A 140 -2.01 -1.45 2.22
CA TYR A 140 -2.75 -1.14 3.44
C TYR A 140 -4.24 -1.43 3.30
N GLN A 141 -4.87 -1.01 2.20
CA GLN A 141 -6.29 -1.23 1.98
C GLN A 141 -6.60 -2.73 1.83
N LYS A 142 -5.76 -3.51 1.14
CA LYS A 142 -5.92 -4.97 1.07
C LYS A 142 -5.88 -5.61 2.46
N LEU A 143 -4.94 -5.18 3.30
CA LEU A 143 -4.82 -5.68 4.66
C LEU A 143 -6.09 -5.36 5.47
N ARG A 144 -6.53 -4.10 5.45
CA ARG A 144 -7.78 -3.66 6.09
C ARG A 144 -8.99 -4.46 5.63
N ASP A 145 -9.16 -4.61 4.32
CA ASP A 145 -10.27 -5.37 3.73
C ASP A 145 -10.21 -6.84 4.14
N SER A 146 -9.01 -7.42 4.22
CA SER A 146 -8.81 -8.81 4.63
C SER A 146 -9.18 -9.07 6.10
N PHE A 147 -9.08 -8.07 6.97
CA PHE A 147 -9.60 -8.13 8.35
C PHE A 147 -11.13 -8.04 8.36
N ALA A 148 -11.72 -7.14 7.57
CA ALA A 148 -13.17 -6.97 7.49
C ALA A 148 -13.89 -8.21 6.93
N LEU A 149 -13.30 -8.88 5.94
CA LEU A 149 -13.83 -10.09 5.33
C LEU A 149 -13.73 -11.32 6.23
N GLU A 150 -12.82 -11.30 7.21
CA GLU A 150 -12.66 -12.43 8.12
C GLU A 150 -13.86 -12.61 9.05
N ALA A 151 -14.54 -11.52 9.43
CA ALA A 151 -15.80 -11.58 10.16
C ALA A 151 -16.89 -12.38 9.39
N GLN A 152 -16.72 -12.54 8.08
CA GLN A 152 -17.60 -13.29 7.19
C GLN A 152 -17.02 -14.65 6.78
N ASN A 153 -15.90 -15.08 7.39
CA ASN A 153 -15.10 -16.25 6.99
C ASN A 153 -14.69 -16.23 5.51
N GLN A 154 -14.48 -15.04 4.95
CA GLN A 154 -14.05 -14.84 3.56
C GLN A 154 -12.61 -14.34 3.51
N ARG A 155 -11.90 -14.72 2.44
CA ARG A 155 -10.60 -14.14 2.07
C ARG A 155 -10.77 -13.11 0.98
N LEU A 156 -9.81 -12.19 0.87
CA LEU A 156 -9.80 -11.11 -0.10
C LEU A 156 -10.08 -11.59 -1.53
N ASN A 157 -9.44 -12.68 -1.95
CA ASN A 157 -9.53 -13.15 -3.33
C ASN A 157 -10.56 -14.27 -3.57
N THR A 158 -11.38 -14.63 -2.57
CA THR A 158 -12.32 -15.77 -2.65
C THR A 158 -13.24 -15.68 -3.87
N ALA A 159 -14.00 -14.60 -4.00
CA ALA A 159 -14.96 -14.42 -5.10
C ALA A 159 -14.28 -14.40 -6.48
N LYS A 160 -13.06 -13.84 -6.55
CA LYS A 160 -12.29 -13.79 -7.79
C LYS A 160 -11.81 -15.18 -8.21
N ILE A 161 -11.27 -15.95 -7.26
CA ILE A 161 -10.87 -17.34 -7.47
C ILE A 161 -12.07 -18.18 -7.92
N GLU A 162 -13.22 -18.05 -7.26
CA GLU A 162 -14.45 -18.75 -7.65
C GLU A 162 -14.86 -18.42 -9.09
N SER A 163 -14.84 -17.14 -9.48
CA SER A 163 -15.19 -16.75 -10.86
C SER A 163 -14.24 -17.32 -11.92
N ILE A 164 -12.93 -17.33 -11.65
CA ILE A 164 -11.92 -17.85 -12.57
C ILE A 164 -12.00 -19.38 -12.64
N SER A 165 -12.31 -20.02 -11.52
CA SER A 165 -12.51 -21.46 -11.44
C SER A 165 -13.74 -21.88 -12.26
N ALA A 166 -14.86 -21.16 -12.13
CA ALA A 166 -16.07 -21.41 -12.93
C ALA A 166 -15.82 -21.27 -14.44
N GLN A 167 -15.08 -20.23 -14.87
CA GLN A 167 -14.69 -20.07 -16.28
C GLN A 167 -13.84 -21.26 -16.77
N SER A 168 -12.94 -21.74 -15.93
CA SER A 168 -12.09 -22.89 -16.28
C SER A 168 -12.91 -24.18 -16.36
N GLU A 169 -13.90 -24.35 -15.49
CA GLU A 169 -14.83 -25.48 -15.54
C GLU A 169 -15.67 -25.46 -16.82
N GLU A 170 -16.22 -24.31 -17.21
CA GLU A 170 -16.95 -24.16 -18.48
C GLU A 170 -16.10 -24.52 -19.69
N LEU A 171 -14.85 -24.06 -19.73
CA LEU A 171 -13.90 -24.39 -20.78
C LEU A 171 -13.55 -25.88 -20.79
N GLN A 172 -13.40 -26.50 -19.61
CA GLN A 172 -13.14 -27.93 -19.51
C GLN A 172 -14.34 -28.75 -19.98
N GLN A 173 -15.56 -28.34 -19.64
CA GLN A 173 -16.79 -28.95 -20.15
C GLN A 173 -16.86 -28.83 -21.68
N LEU A 174 -16.48 -27.69 -22.24
CA LEU A 174 -16.40 -27.48 -23.68
C LEU A 174 -15.37 -28.43 -24.33
N VAL A 175 -14.19 -28.60 -23.75
CA VAL A 175 -13.19 -29.57 -24.25
C VAL A 175 -13.73 -31.00 -24.17
N ASN A 176 -14.33 -31.38 -23.04
CA ASN A 176 -14.86 -32.73 -22.83
C ASN A 176 -16.02 -33.07 -23.78
N ALA A 177 -16.78 -32.07 -24.23
CA ALA A 177 -17.89 -32.23 -25.16
C ALA A 177 -17.47 -32.38 -26.65
N GLN A 178 -16.17 -32.42 -26.97
CA GLN A 178 -15.68 -32.51 -28.36
C GLN A 178 -16.30 -33.67 -29.15
N THR A 179 -16.30 -34.88 -28.58
CA THR A 179 -16.87 -36.05 -29.26
C THR A 179 -18.38 -35.90 -29.52
N GLN A 180 -19.11 -35.23 -28.63
CA GLN A 180 -20.53 -34.96 -28.82
C GLN A 180 -20.75 -33.97 -29.97
N ARG A 181 -19.94 -32.90 -30.03
CA ARG A 181 -19.98 -31.93 -31.14
C ARG A 181 -19.63 -32.58 -32.48
N ASP A 182 -18.62 -33.45 -32.51
CA ASP A 182 -18.23 -34.15 -33.74
C ASP A 182 -19.36 -35.03 -34.28
N ASN A 183 -20.06 -35.75 -33.39
CA ASN A 183 -21.25 -36.55 -33.75
C ASN A 183 -22.39 -35.66 -34.25
N GLN A 184 -22.70 -34.57 -33.55
CA GLN A 184 -23.74 -33.61 -33.99
C GLN A 184 -23.42 -32.99 -35.35
N LYS A 185 -22.15 -32.65 -35.61
CA LYS A 185 -21.72 -32.17 -36.94
C LYS A 185 -21.92 -33.22 -38.02
N ALA A 186 -21.65 -34.49 -37.73
CA ALA A 186 -21.87 -35.58 -38.67
C ALA A 186 -23.38 -35.75 -38.98
N GLU A 187 -24.23 -35.74 -37.97
CA GLU A 187 -25.69 -35.81 -38.11
C GLU A 187 -26.26 -34.63 -38.91
N LEU A 188 -25.87 -33.40 -38.58
CA LEU A 188 -26.32 -32.19 -39.29
C LEU A 188 -25.87 -32.17 -40.75
N ARG A 189 -24.66 -32.65 -41.04
CA ARG A 189 -24.18 -32.81 -42.43
C ARG A 189 -25.00 -33.83 -43.20
N GLU A 190 -25.45 -34.90 -42.56
CA GLU A 190 -26.31 -35.90 -43.19
C GLU A 190 -27.72 -35.36 -43.43
N GLN A 191 -28.32 -34.68 -42.44
CA GLN A 191 -29.61 -33.99 -42.60
C GLN A 191 -29.59 -32.97 -43.74
N LEU A 192 -28.47 -32.24 -43.90
CA LEU A 192 -28.29 -31.29 -44.99
C LEU A 192 -28.29 -31.98 -46.37
N LYS A 193 -27.66 -33.16 -46.48
CA LYS A 193 -27.69 -33.98 -47.70
C LYS A 193 -29.09 -34.52 -47.96
N GLU A 194 -29.79 -35.04 -46.95
CA GLU A 194 -31.15 -35.55 -47.10
C GLU A 194 -32.11 -34.46 -47.57
N ASN A 195 -32.05 -33.26 -46.97
CA ASN A 195 -32.81 -32.08 -47.40
C ASN A 195 -32.41 -31.54 -48.78
N SER A 196 -31.27 -31.98 -49.32
CA SER A 196 -30.89 -31.72 -50.71
C SER A 196 -31.42 -32.73 -51.72
N SER A 197 -31.70 -33.95 -51.26
CA SER A 197 -32.23 -35.03 -52.09
C SER A 197 -33.77 -35.07 -52.17
N LYS A 198 -34.47 -34.44 -51.23
CA LYS A 198 -35.94 -34.30 -51.26
C LYS A 198 -36.37 -33.40 -52.42
N SER A 199 -37.09 -33.97 -53.38
CA SER A 199 -37.73 -33.23 -54.48
C SER A 199 -38.84 -32.32 -53.92
N SER A 200 -38.61 -31.02 -53.95
CA SER A 200 -39.56 -30.02 -53.45
C SER A 200 -40.61 -29.69 -54.50
N MET A 201 -41.89 -29.78 -54.12
CA MET A 201 -42.94 -29.05 -54.84
C MET A 201 -42.78 -27.53 -54.61
N PRO A 202 -43.16 -26.68 -55.58
CA PRO A 202 -42.83 -25.25 -55.56
C PRO A 202 -43.36 -24.46 -54.35
N TRP A 203 -44.44 -24.94 -53.71
CA TRP A 203 -45.05 -24.33 -52.52
C TRP A 203 -44.34 -24.67 -51.18
N ASP A 204 -43.45 -25.67 -51.13
CA ASP A 204 -42.72 -26.06 -49.90
C ASP A 204 -41.27 -25.53 -49.87
N SER A 205 -40.89 -24.80 -50.92
CA SER A 205 -39.52 -24.30 -51.15
C SER A 205 -39.05 -23.28 -50.09
N GLY A 206 -39.97 -22.51 -49.50
CA GLY A 206 -39.66 -21.56 -48.42
C GLY A 206 -39.25 -22.25 -47.12
N LYS A 207 -40.00 -23.27 -46.70
CA LYS A 207 -39.71 -24.04 -45.48
C LYS A 207 -38.40 -24.82 -45.58
N LEU A 208 -38.16 -25.47 -46.71
CA LEU A 208 -36.90 -26.17 -46.98
C LEU A 208 -35.68 -25.26 -46.93
N LYS A 209 -35.84 -23.97 -47.31
CA LYS A 209 -34.76 -22.98 -47.25
C LYS A 209 -34.50 -22.53 -45.80
N GLU A 210 -35.55 -22.32 -45.01
CA GLU A 210 -35.43 -21.99 -43.58
C GLU A 210 -34.78 -23.13 -42.78
N GLU A 211 -35.18 -24.39 -43.02
CA GLU A 211 -34.59 -25.57 -42.36
C GLU A 211 -33.09 -25.71 -42.70
N ARG A 212 -32.70 -25.48 -43.95
CA ARG A 212 -31.28 -25.46 -44.33
C ARG A 212 -30.51 -24.36 -43.63
N GLN A 213 -31.10 -23.17 -43.52
CA GLN A 213 -30.46 -22.05 -42.83
C GLN A 213 -30.25 -22.38 -41.36
N ALA A 214 -31.25 -22.96 -40.69
CA ALA A 214 -31.13 -23.38 -39.29
C ALA A 214 -30.01 -24.42 -39.07
N ILE A 215 -29.85 -25.39 -39.99
CA ILE A 215 -28.76 -26.37 -39.93
C ILE A 215 -27.39 -25.69 -40.12
N ILE A 216 -27.29 -24.74 -41.07
CA ILE A 216 -26.04 -23.98 -41.30
C ILE A 216 -25.69 -23.13 -40.06
N ASP A 217 -26.67 -22.49 -39.45
CA ASP A 217 -26.46 -21.68 -38.25
C ASP A 217 -25.98 -22.56 -37.08
N GLN A 218 -26.53 -23.76 -36.92
CA GLN A 218 -26.08 -24.74 -35.92
C GLN A 218 -24.66 -25.24 -36.20
N LEU A 219 -24.32 -25.55 -37.45
CA LEU A 219 -22.96 -25.94 -37.84
C LEU A 219 -21.94 -24.82 -37.58
N THR A 220 -22.35 -23.56 -37.77
CA THR A 220 -21.51 -22.38 -37.50
C THR A 220 -21.25 -22.26 -35.99
N LYS A 221 -22.30 -22.36 -35.16
CA LYS A 221 -22.15 -22.38 -33.69
C LYS A 221 -21.21 -23.49 -33.20
N LEU A 222 -21.35 -24.70 -33.74
CA LEU A 222 -20.47 -25.82 -33.40
C LEU A 222 -19.02 -25.61 -33.90
N ALA A 223 -18.80 -24.82 -34.95
CA ALA A 223 -17.47 -24.44 -35.39
C ALA A 223 -16.84 -23.40 -34.45
N ASP A 224 -17.61 -22.41 -34.02
CA ASP A 224 -17.17 -21.41 -33.02
C ASP A 224 -16.83 -22.08 -31.68
N GLU A 225 -17.62 -23.07 -31.26
CA GLU A 225 -17.35 -23.88 -30.06
C GLU A 225 -16.05 -24.69 -30.16
N ASP A 226 -15.72 -25.22 -31.33
CA ASP A 226 -14.45 -25.92 -31.56
C ASP A 226 -13.26 -24.95 -31.52
N GLU A 227 -13.39 -23.76 -32.10
CA GLU A 227 -12.34 -22.74 -32.01
C GLU A 227 -12.08 -22.32 -30.56
N ARG A 228 -13.16 -22.18 -29.77
CA ARG A 228 -13.05 -21.93 -28.33
C ARG A 228 -12.43 -23.12 -27.58
N ALA A 229 -12.80 -24.35 -27.92
CA ALA A 229 -12.22 -25.56 -27.32
C ALA A 229 -10.72 -25.72 -27.63
N LEU A 230 -10.29 -25.36 -28.84
CA LEU A 230 -8.88 -25.40 -29.24
C LEU A 230 -8.02 -24.46 -28.38
N ASN A 231 -8.55 -23.28 -28.04
CA ASN A 231 -7.86 -22.31 -27.18
C ASN A 231 -8.07 -22.57 -25.68
N ALA A 232 -9.04 -23.40 -25.30
CA ALA A 232 -9.44 -23.63 -23.92
C ALA A 232 -8.29 -24.10 -23.03
N HIS A 233 -7.44 -25.03 -23.51
CA HIS A 233 -6.30 -25.52 -22.71
C HIS A 233 -5.31 -24.42 -22.32
N LYS A 234 -5.08 -23.46 -23.22
CA LYS A 234 -4.19 -22.33 -22.93
C LYS A 234 -4.82 -21.42 -21.89
N THR A 235 -6.10 -21.07 -22.07
CA THR A 235 -6.83 -20.20 -21.14
C THR A 235 -7.01 -20.83 -19.76
N ILE A 236 -7.28 -22.14 -19.68
CA ILE A 236 -7.35 -22.86 -18.40
C ILE A 236 -6.02 -22.77 -17.66
N LYS A 237 -4.90 -22.99 -18.36
CA LYS A 237 -3.57 -22.86 -17.75
C LYS A 237 -3.30 -21.43 -17.25
N GLU A 238 -3.64 -20.42 -18.05
CA GLU A 238 -3.52 -19.01 -17.64
C GLU A 238 -4.40 -18.70 -16.41
N ASN A 239 -5.59 -19.29 -16.33
CA ASN A 239 -6.48 -19.18 -15.18
C ASN A 239 -5.89 -19.85 -13.93
N ASP A 240 -5.32 -21.04 -14.06
CA ASP A 240 -4.66 -21.76 -12.96
C ASP A 240 -3.48 -20.94 -12.39
N ASP A 241 -2.65 -20.37 -13.27
CA ASP A 241 -1.53 -19.51 -12.87
C ASP A 241 -2.03 -18.26 -12.10
N ARG A 242 -3.16 -17.66 -12.54
CA ARG A 242 -3.79 -16.54 -11.83
C ARG A 242 -4.35 -16.96 -10.48
N ILE A 243 -5.02 -18.10 -10.38
CA ILE A 243 -5.54 -18.64 -9.11
C ILE A 243 -4.38 -18.87 -8.13
N LEU A 244 -3.25 -19.38 -8.60
CA LEU A 244 -2.07 -19.60 -7.78
C LEU A 244 -1.53 -18.29 -7.19
N VAL A 245 -1.43 -17.22 -8.01
CA VAL A 245 -1.00 -15.89 -7.54
C VAL A 245 -1.97 -15.35 -6.49
N LEU A 246 -3.28 -15.42 -6.74
CA LEU A 246 -4.31 -14.98 -5.79
C LEU A 246 -4.27 -15.76 -4.47
N SER A 247 -4.01 -17.07 -4.54
CA SER A 247 -3.91 -17.93 -3.36
C SER A 247 -2.65 -17.63 -2.54
N LYS A 248 -1.54 -17.28 -3.20
CA LYS A 248 -0.32 -16.81 -2.53
C LYS A 248 -0.56 -15.48 -1.81
N GLU A 249 -1.21 -14.54 -2.47
CA GLU A 249 -1.58 -13.25 -1.89
C GLU A 249 -2.43 -13.41 -0.62
N ASP A 250 -3.47 -14.26 -0.68
CA ASP A 250 -4.29 -14.58 0.49
C ASP A 250 -3.48 -15.23 1.63
N THR A 251 -2.46 -16.02 1.29
CA THR A 251 -1.58 -16.67 2.27
C THR A 251 -0.68 -15.64 2.95
N ILE A 252 -0.10 -14.71 2.18
CA ILE A 252 0.72 -13.61 2.70
C ILE A 252 -0.13 -12.74 3.63
N LEU A 253 -1.30 -12.29 3.18
CA LEU A 253 -2.22 -11.49 3.99
C LEU A 253 -2.57 -12.19 5.31
N ASN A 254 -2.77 -13.52 5.32
CA ASN A 254 -3.04 -14.23 6.56
C ASN A 254 -1.85 -14.20 7.54
N TYR A 255 -0.61 -14.30 7.06
CA TYR A 255 0.57 -14.15 7.92
C TYR A 255 0.71 -12.71 8.44
N GLU A 256 0.44 -11.71 7.61
CA GLU A 256 0.45 -10.29 7.99
C GLU A 256 -0.60 -10.03 9.08
N LYS A 257 -1.83 -10.52 8.89
CA LYS A 257 -2.90 -10.43 9.89
C LYS A 257 -2.54 -11.11 11.20
N GLN A 258 -1.98 -12.32 11.16
CA GLN A 258 -1.58 -13.04 12.36
C GLN A 258 -0.51 -12.24 13.13
N SER A 259 0.46 -11.67 12.43
CA SER A 259 1.52 -10.86 13.04
C SER A 259 0.96 -9.61 13.73
N ILE A 260 -0.03 -8.96 13.14
CA ILE A 260 -0.73 -7.83 13.76
C ILE A 260 -1.51 -8.28 14.99
N ARG A 261 -2.22 -9.40 14.92
CA ARG A 261 -2.94 -9.93 16.08
C ARG A 261 -2.03 -10.29 17.23
N ASP A 262 -0.89 -10.90 16.93
CA ASP A 262 0.08 -11.31 17.95
C ASP A 262 0.67 -10.10 18.70
N ALA A 263 0.73 -8.93 18.06
CA ALA A 263 1.29 -7.70 18.63
C ALA A 263 0.23 -6.71 19.17
N PHE A 264 -0.94 -6.63 18.55
CA PHE A 264 -1.96 -5.59 18.78
C PHE A 264 -3.37 -6.13 19.03
N ASP A 265 -3.56 -7.45 19.08
CA ASP A 265 -4.86 -8.15 19.17
C ASP A 265 -5.78 -8.00 17.95
N ASP A 266 -6.01 -6.77 17.47
CA ASP A 266 -6.84 -6.49 16.30
C ASP A 266 -6.33 -5.30 15.47
N PHE A 267 -7.01 -5.07 14.34
CA PHE A 267 -6.63 -4.02 13.39
C PHE A 267 -6.91 -2.61 13.92
N GLU A 268 -7.94 -2.41 14.74
CA GLU A 268 -8.28 -1.08 15.28
C GLU A 268 -7.20 -0.62 16.28
N HIS A 269 -6.71 -1.53 17.11
CA HIS A 269 -5.60 -1.25 18.02
C HIS A 269 -4.29 -0.97 17.27
N PHE A 270 -4.02 -1.67 16.16
CA PHE A 270 -2.91 -1.36 15.27
C PHE A 270 -3.04 0.05 14.65
N GLU A 271 -4.22 0.42 14.16
CA GLU A 271 -4.48 1.78 13.64
C GLU A 271 -4.30 2.84 14.73
N ALA A 272 -4.80 2.59 15.94
CA ALA A 272 -4.67 3.49 17.07
C ALA A 272 -3.21 3.70 17.48
N HIS A 273 -2.41 2.64 17.55
CA HIS A 273 -0.98 2.71 17.86
C HIS A 273 -0.18 3.44 16.77
N ASN A 274 -0.50 3.23 15.49
CA ASN A 274 0.12 4.00 14.41
C ASN A 274 -0.19 5.51 14.53
N ALA A 275 -1.42 5.86 14.93
CA ALA A 275 -1.82 7.25 15.11
C ALA A 275 -1.17 7.93 16.33
N SER A 276 -0.85 7.17 17.39
CA SER A 276 -0.16 7.68 18.58
C SER A 276 1.37 7.54 18.54
N LEU A 277 1.91 6.94 17.48
CA LEU A 277 3.31 6.50 17.40
C LEU A 277 4.32 7.59 17.79
N TYR A 278 4.14 8.81 17.28
CA TYR A 278 5.01 9.94 17.61
C TYR A 278 5.00 10.24 19.12
N ALA A 279 3.82 10.39 19.73
CA ALA A 279 3.73 10.67 21.15
C ALA A 279 4.31 9.53 21.99
N ASP A 280 4.01 8.28 21.63
CA ASP A 280 4.44 7.10 22.38
C ASP A 280 5.96 6.93 22.35
N TYR A 281 6.58 7.04 21.17
CA TYR A 281 8.02 6.96 21.02
C TYR A 281 8.73 8.08 21.78
N ILE A 282 8.31 9.34 21.61
CA ILE A 282 8.97 10.47 22.27
C ILE A 282 8.83 10.39 23.79
N ASN A 283 7.70 9.89 24.31
CA ASN A 283 7.54 9.63 25.74
C ASN A 283 8.46 8.50 26.23
N SER A 284 8.73 7.47 25.41
CA SER A 284 9.68 6.41 25.76
C SER A 284 11.11 6.94 25.98
N LEU A 285 11.50 8.01 25.26
CA LEU A 285 12.79 8.69 25.43
C LEU A 285 12.90 9.45 26.76
N ILE A 286 11.77 9.86 27.36
CA ILE A 286 11.73 10.51 28.68
C ILE A 286 12.14 9.52 29.78
N GLY A 287 11.67 8.28 29.70
CA GLY A 287 12.01 7.23 30.68
C GLY A 287 13.47 6.77 30.59
N LYS A 288 14.08 6.76 29.40
CA LYS A 288 15.50 6.41 29.21
C LYS A 288 16.46 7.45 29.78
N SER A 289 16.05 8.72 29.88
CA SER A 289 16.89 9.81 30.39
C SER A 289 16.92 9.93 31.92
N GLU A 290 15.99 9.27 32.64
CA GLU A 290 16.02 9.20 34.12
C GLU A 290 16.91 8.08 34.67
N VAL A 291 17.22 7.04 33.88
CA VAL A 291 18.00 5.87 34.35
C VAL A 291 19.51 6.08 34.24
N THR A 292 19.98 7.09 33.50
CA THR A 292 21.41 7.41 33.32
C THR A 292 21.98 8.42 34.34
N ILE A 293 21.23 8.74 35.40
CA ILE A 293 21.70 9.55 36.54
C ILE A 293 21.78 8.68 37.80
N ASP A 294 22.52 7.57 37.73
CA ASP A 294 23.07 6.87 38.89
C ASP A 294 24.07 5.81 38.38
N ASP A 295 25.28 6.25 38.04
CA ASP A 295 26.54 5.49 38.12
C ASP A 295 27.75 6.44 38.18
#